data_AF-A0A2J7ZPT7-F1
#
_entry.id   AF-A0A2J7ZPT7-F1
#
_cell.length_a   1.000
_cell.length_b   1.000
_cell.length_c   1.000
_cell.angle_alpha   90.00
_cell.angle_beta   90.00
_cell.angle_gamma   90.00
#
_symmetry.space_group_name_H-M   'P 1'
#
loop_
_entity.id
_entity.type
_entity.pdbx_description
1 polymer ?
#
loop_
_entity_poly.entity_id
_entity_poly.type
_entity_poly.pdbx_seq_one_letter_code
_entity_poly.pdbx_strand_id
1 'polypeptide(L)'
;MEDMVLVFSDEFNSRWRDFSPGKDAKWQALDLLYVNGDEAVFRREAVTISGGAAVITASKTTNKGPFSAPWGDQLAEKPYTSGMLQGWNKFCFTGGYMEARIKLPGDDIHGGFWPAVFTLGNLGRAGYLRSTDGTWPWSYDTCDANALRQQPWSDHNGQRYNACNSTKGRGASEIDLLEVGVWQSSQPQLSTSMHLAPVLPLGLHWLDNVGGVYFPTYADPTLYRIVQIQG
;
A
#
# COMPACT_ATOMS: atom_id res chain seq x y z
N MET A 1 -26.70 14.36 -2.14
CA MET A 1 -25.31 13.91 -2.32
C MET A 1 -24.47 15.06 -1.85
N GLU A 2 -23.54 14.83 -0.92
CA GLU A 2 -22.55 15.86 -0.59
C GLU A 2 -21.64 16.05 -1.82
N ASP A 3 -21.26 17.29 -2.12
CA ASP A 3 -20.36 17.60 -3.23
C ASP A 3 -18.95 17.11 -2.89
N MET A 4 -18.41 16.21 -3.71
CA MET A 4 -17.04 15.70 -3.56
C MET A 4 -16.04 16.62 -4.26
N VAL A 5 -14.90 16.88 -3.63
CA VAL A 5 -13.79 17.67 -4.19
C VAL A 5 -12.61 16.75 -4.51
N LEU A 6 -12.01 16.92 -5.70
CA LEU A 6 -10.82 16.19 -6.08
C LEU A 6 -9.60 16.67 -5.28
N VAL A 7 -9.04 15.80 -4.43
CA VAL A 7 -7.87 16.12 -3.59
C VAL A 7 -6.57 15.43 -4.06
N PHE A 8 -6.69 14.36 -4.83
CA PHE A 8 -5.56 13.64 -5.42
C PHE A 8 -6.03 12.87 -6.65
N SER A 9 -5.22 12.88 -7.71
CA SER A 9 -5.41 12.04 -8.88
C SER A 9 -4.09 11.79 -9.59
N ASP A 10 -4.08 10.77 -10.44
CA ASP A 10 -3.02 10.57 -11.40
C ASP A 10 -3.57 9.94 -12.69
N GLU A 11 -3.48 10.69 -13.77
CA GLU A 11 -3.90 10.26 -15.11
C GLU A 11 -2.76 9.57 -15.88
N PHE A 12 -1.55 9.47 -15.29
CA PHE A 12 -0.39 8.81 -15.90
C PHE A 12 -0.04 9.31 -17.33
N ASN A 13 -0.19 10.62 -17.59
CA ASN A 13 0.03 11.19 -18.93
C ASN A 13 1.51 11.41 -19.32
N SER A 14 2.45 11.33 -18.36
CA SER A 14 3.87 11.59 -18.62
C SER A 14 4.68 10.29 -18.66
N ARG A 15 5.13 9.88 -19.85
CA ARG A 15 5.96 8.69 -20.03
C ARG A 15 7.37 8.77 -19.42
N TRP A 16 7.80 9.96 -19.01
CA TRP A 16 9.16 10.23 -18.54
C TRP A 16 9.30 10.13 -17.01
N ARG A 17 8.30 9.59 -16.33
CA ARG A 17 8.33 9.46 -14.88
C ARG A 17 9.28 8.34 -14.47
N ASP A 18 10.06 8.64 -13.45
CA ASP A 18 11.00 7.70 -12.84
C ASP A 18 10.43 7.28 -11.49
N PHE A 19 9.93 6.05 -11.40
CA PHE A 19 9.36 5.50 -10.17
C PHE A 19 10.40 4.96 -9.20
N SER A 20 11.70 5.22 -9.43
CA SER A 20 12.75 4.88 -8.48
C SER A 20 12.56 5.60 -7.13
N PRO A 21 13.16 5.09 -6.05
CA PRO A 21 13.03 5.70 -4.73
C PRO A 21 13.37 7.19 -4.71
N GLY A 22 12.42 7.99 -4.22
CA GLY A 22 12.55 9.44 -4.10
C GLY A 22 12.51 10.24 -5.40
N LYS A 23 12.28 9.61 -6.57
CA LYS A 23 12.29 10.30 -7.87
C LYS A 23 10.93 10.80 -8.32
N ASP A 24 9.87 10.16 -7.86
CA ASP A 24 8.51 10.53 -8.19
C ASP A 24 7.73 11.01 -6.95
N ALA A 25 7.00 12.11 -7.09
CA ALA A 25 6.27 12.75 -5.99
C ALA A 25 5.04 11.95 -5.51
N LYS A 26 4.43 11.15 -6.38
CA LYS A 26 3.15 10.46 -6.11
C LYS A 26 3.33 8.95 -5.91
N TRP A 27 4.29 8.35 -6.59
CA TRP A 27 4.47 6.89 -6.62
C TRP A 27 5.92 6.46 -6.41
N GLN A 28 6.11 5.20 -6.06
CA GLN A 28 7.41 4.52 -6.05
C GLN A 28 7.20 3.05 -6.38
N ALA A 29 7.98 2.53 -7.33
CA ALA A 29 7.99 1.11 -7.64
C ALA A 29 8.96 0.36 -6.71
N LEU A 30 8.65 -0.91 -6.42
CA LEU A 30 9.47 -1.74 -5.52
C LEU A 30 10.37 -2.73 -6.28
N ASP A 31 11.51 -3.05 -5.64
CA ASP A 31 12.49 -4.06 -6.07
C ASP A 31 12.63 -5.14 -4.97
N LEU A 32 11.66 -6.07 -4.87
CA LEU A 32 11.62 -7.11 -3.83
C LEU A 32 10.75 -8.31 -4.22
N LEU A 33 10.87 -9.42 -3.47
CA LEU A 33 9.90 -10.53 -3.50
C LEU A 33 8.84 -10.31 -2.41
N TYR A 34 7.55 -10.27 -2.78
CA TYR A 34 6.45 -9.86 -1.89
C TYR A 34 6.11 -10.85 -0.79
N VAL A 35 5.90 -12.11 -1.12
CA VAL A 35 5.60 -13.21 -0.18
C VAL A 35 6.19 -14.51 -0.72
N ASN A 36 6.45 -15.50 0.14
CA ASN A 36 7.17 -16.71 -0.26
C ASN A 36 6.45 -17.52 -1.36
N GLY A 37 5.13 -17.42 -1.41
CA GLY A 37 4.28 -18.06 -2.42
C GLY A 37 4.11 -17.29 -3.73
N ASP A 38 4.64 -16.06 -3.83
CA ASP A 38 4.63 -15.32 -5.10
C ASP A 38 5.72 -15.89 -6.03
N GLU A 39 5.36 -16.13 -7.28
CA GLU A 39 6.30 -16.61 -8.31
C GLU A 39 6.97 -15.47 -9.09
N ALA A 40 6.72 -14.22 -8.69
CA ALA A 40 7.34 -13.03 -9.25
C ALA A 40 8.32 -12.36 -8.29
N VAL A 41 9.46 -11.88 -8.80
CA VAL A 41 10.18 -10.77 -8.16
C VAL A 41 9.64 -9.45 -8.72
N PHE A 42 9.24 -8.52 -7.85
CA PHE A 42 8.92 -7.16 -8.26
C PHE A 42 10.16 -6.41 -8.67
N ARG A 43 10.06 -5.71 -9.79
CA ARG A 43 11.10 -4.85 -10.34
C ARG A 43 10.51 -3.52 -10.76
N ARG A 44 11.22 -2.43 -10.48
CA ARG A 44 10.81 -1.09 -10.93
C ARG A 44 10.70 -1.00 -12.45
N GLU A 45 11.53 -1.73 -13.19
CA GLU A 45 11.51 -1.75 -14.66
C GLU A 45 10.24 -2.38 -15.23
N ALA A 46 9.51 -3.17 -14.44
CA ALA A 46 8.24 -3.74 -14.83
C ALA A 46 7.08 -2.72 -14.74
N VAL A 47 7.30 -1.54 -14.16
CA VAL A 47 6.30 -0.47 -14.06
C VAL A 47 6.67 0.68 -14.99
N THR A 48 5.86 0.89 -16.01
CA THR A 48 6.07 1.93 -17.02
C THR A 48 4.81 2.77 -17.20
N ILE A 49 4.90 3.83 -18.00
CA ILE A 49 3.74 4.58 -18.47
C ILE A 49 3.63 4.43 -19.98
N SER A 50 2.46 4.02 -20.45
CA SER A 50 2.15 3.92 -21.88
C SER A 50 0.68 4.23 -22.13
N GLY A 51 0.40 5.01 -23.17
CA GLY A 51 -0.97 5.31 -23.60
C GLY A 51 -1.86 6.00 -22.55
N GLY A 52 -1.27 6.79 -21.65
CA GLY A 52 -2.02 7.45 -20.56
C GLY A 52 -2.41 6.50 -19.41
N ALA A 53 -1.64 5.43 -19.20
CA ALA A 53 -1.86 4.49 -18.10
C ALA A 53 -0.53 4.06 -17.48
N ALA A 54 -0.54 3.78 -16.18
CA ALA A 54 0.49 2.94 -15.57
C ALA A 54 0.32 1.51 -16.09
N VAL A 55 1.41 0.93 -16.61
CA VAL A 55 1.45 -0.43 -17.14
C VAL A 55 2.39 -1.25 -16.27
N ILE A 56 1.82 -2.22 -15.55
CA ILE A 56 2.55 -3.21 -14.78
C ILE A 56 2.68 -4.46 -15.65
N THR A 57 3.91 -4.79 -16.03
CA THR A 57 4.20 -5.92 -16.93
C THR A 57 4.67 -7.12 -16.15
N ALA A 58 3.96 -8.24 -16.29
CA ALA A 58 4.43 -9.54 -15.83
C ALA A 58 5.13 -10.28 -16.98
N SER A 59 6.33 -10.81 -16.75
CA SER A 59 7.11 -11.54 -17.77
C SER A 59 7.74 -12.81 -17.20
N LYS A 60 7.92 -13.82 -18.06
CA LYS A 60 8.72 -15.01 -17.75
C LYS A 60 10.20 -14.70 -17.85
N THR A 61 10.68 -13.98 -16.85
CA THR A 61 12.07 -13.56 -16.73
C THR A 61 12.52 -13.87 -15.32
N THR A 62 13.48 -14.79 -15.21
CA THR A 62 14.06 -15.15 -13.91
C THR A 62 14.79 -13.96 -13.32
N ASN A 63 14.47 -13.60 -12.09
CA ASN A 63 15.12 -12.53 -11.36
C ASN A 63 15.38 -12.91 -9.91
N LYS A 64 16.37 -12.25 -9.31
CA LYS A 64 16.68 -12.34 -7.88
C LYS A 64 16.32 -11.05 -7.18
N GLY A 65 15.78 -11.11 -5.97
CA GLY A 65 15.44 -9.93 -5.18
C GLY A 65 15.50 -10.21 -3.70
N PRO A 66 15.61 -9.16 -2.86
CA PRO A 66 15.48 -9.32 -1.42
C PRO A 66 14.07 -9.81 -1.08
N PHE A 67 13.98 -10.81 -0.23
CA PHE A 67 12.71 -11.31 0.26
C PHE A 67 12.16 -10.38 1.36
N SER A 68 10.88 -10.04 1.28
CA SER A 68 10.12 -9.28 2.28
C SER A 68 10.01 -9.93 3.67
N ALA A 69 10.61 -11.12 3.85
CA ALA A 69 10.72 -11.84 5.12
C ALA A 69 11.14 -10.95 6.29
N PRO A 70 10.93 -11.42 7.54
CA PRO A 70 11.33 -10.69 8.75
C PRO A 70 12.77 -10.16 8.77
N TRP A 71 13.66 -10.72 7.93
CA TRP A 71 15.09 -10.45 7.91
C TRP A 71 15.59 -9.65 6.69
N GLY A 72 14.80 -9.48 5.61
CA GLY A 72 15.12 -8.60 4.47
C GLY A 72 16.46 -8.85 3.73
N ASP A 73 17.24 -9.83 4.18
CA ASP A 73 18.63 -10.10 3.82
C ASP A 73 18.77 -11.34 2.93
N GLN A 74 17.74 -12.18 2.90
CA GLN A 74 17.70 -13.36 2.04
C GLN A 74 17.30 -12.98 0.62
N LEU A 75 18.18 -13.29 -0.33
CA LEU A 75 17.86 -13.20 -1.75
C LEU A 75 17.08 -14.45 -2.16
N ALA A 76 15.95 -14.24 -2.82
CA ALA A 76 15.18 -15.29 -3.47
C ALA A 76 15.24 -15.13 -4.98
N GLU A 77 15.32 -16.24 -5.70
CA GLU A 77 15.17 -16.30 -7.15
C GLU A 77 13.78 -16.80 -7.50
N LYS A 78 13.10 -16.11 -8.41
CA LYS A 78 11.80 -16.56 -8.94
C LYS A 78 11.80 -16.52 -10.47
N PRO A 79 11.03 -17.41 -11.13
CA PRO A 79 11.05 -17.57 -12.59
C PRO A 79 10.34 -16.45 -13.35
N TYR A 80 9.61 -15.58 -12.66
CA TYR A 80 8.91 -14.46 -13.27
C TYR A 80 9.30 -13.12 -12.64
N THR A 81 9.02 -12.06 -13.40
CA THR A 81 9.19 -10.66 -13.00
C THR A 81 7.85 -9.96 -13.12
N SER A 82 7.52 -9.10 -12.17
CA SER A 82 6.31 -8.27 -12.16
C SER A 82 6.62 -6.91 -11.52
N GLY A 83 5.60 -6.11 -11.21
CA GLY A 83 5.77 -4.81 -10.56
C GLY A 83 4.74 -4.54 -9.47
N MET A 84 5.16 -3.74 -8.48
CA MET A 84 4.30 -3.13 -7.47
C MET A 84 4.58 -1.63 -7.42
N LEU A 85 3.53 -0.81 -7.46
CA LEU A 85 3.60 0.64 -7.41
C LEU A 85 2.90 1.16 -6.15
N GLN A 86 3.58 1.99 -5.34
CA GLN A 86 3.08 2.43 -4.04
C GLN A 86 3.04 3.95 -3.88
N GLY A 87 1.95 4.43 -3.29
CA GLY A 87 1.81 5.79 -2.76
C GLY A 87 2.17 5.92 -1.27
N TRP A 88 2.77 4.87 -0.68
CA TRP A 88 3.10 4.83 0.75
C TRP A 88 3.95 6.02 1.18
N ASN A 89 3.49 6.75 2.20
CA ASN A 89 4.08 7.98 2.71
C ASN A 89 4.29 9.11 1.67
N LYS A 90 3.52 9.10 0.58
CA LYS A 90 3.51 10.18 -0.45
C LYS A 90 2.20 10.95 -0.45
N PHE A 91 1.08 10.23 -0.37
CA PHE A 91 -0.25 10.78 -0.18
C PHE A 91 -0.98 9.93 0.86
N CYS A 92 -1.74 10.60 1.73
CA CYS A 92 -2.54 9.95 2.74
C CYS A 92 -3.94 10.60 2.77
N PHE A 93 -5.00 9.81 2.89
CA PHE A 93 -6.38 10.30 3.00
C PHE A 93 -7.17 9.55 4.09
N THR A 94 -8.26 10.13 4.60
CA THR A 94 -9.14 9.48 5.58
C THR A 94 -10.58 9.71 5.17
N GLY A 95 -11.30 8.63 4.86
CA GLY A 95 -12.62 8.71 4.25
C GLY A 95 -12.59 9.32 2.83
N GLY A 96 -13.76 9.42 2.21
CA GLY A 96 -13.91 9.94 0.85
C GLY A 96 -14.16 8.84 -0.18
N TYR A 97 -13.91 9.17 -1.44
CA TYR A 97 -14.19 8.32 -2.59
C TYR A 97 -12.90 8.05 -3.38
N MET A 98 -12.67 6.79 -3.70
CA MET A 98 -11.58 6.34 -4.54
C MET A 98 -12.14 5.66 -5.78
N GLU A 99 -11.61 6.03 -6.94
CA GLU A 99 -11.93 5.41 -8.22
C GLU A 99 -10.64 5.04 -8.95
N ALA A 100 -10.65 3.90 -9.63
CA ALA A 100 -9.59 3.49 -10.53
C ALA A 100 -10.20 2.87 -11.80
N ARG A 101 -9.66 3.26 -12.97
CA ARG A 101 -10.01 2.65 -14.26
C ARG A 101 -8.93 1.65 -14.66
N ILE A 102 -9.26 0.37 -14.59
CA ILE A 102 -8.27 -0.72 -14.68
C ILE A 102 -8.63 -1.65 -15.86
N LYS A 103 -7.60 -2.15 -16.55
CA LYS A 103 -7.69 -3.29 -17.46
C LYS A 103 -6.86 -4.43 -16.87
N LEU A 104 -7.52 -5.55 -16.55
CA LEU A 104 -6.85 -6.71 -15.97
C LEU A 104 -5.98 -7.46 -17.01
N PRO A 105 -4.90 -8.11 -16.58
CA PRO A 105 -4.11 -8.99 -17.43
C PRO A 105 -4.83 -10.33 -17.68
N GLY A 106 -4.49 -10.99 -18.78
CA GLY A 106 -4.98 -12.33 -19.09
C GLY A 106 -6.46 -12.38 -19.49
N ASP A 107 -7.06 -13.55 -19.27
CA ASP A 107 -8.49 -13.83 -19.44
C ASP A 107 -9.06 -14.46 -18.17
N ASP A 108 -10.36 -14.77 -18.19
CA ASP A 108 -11.10 -15.36 -17.07
C ASP A 108 -10.95 -16.89 -16.96
N ILE A 109 -10.16 -17.51 -17.85
CA ILE A 109 -10.01 -18.97 -17.96
C ILE A 109 -8.62 -19.42 -17.48
N HIS A 110 -7.58 -18.67 -17.79
CA HIS A 110 -6.20 -19.02 -17.50
C HIS A 110 -5.71 -18.38 -16.20
N GLY A 111 -5.40 -19.25 -15.24
CA GLY A 111 -4.87 -18.85 -13.94
C GLY A 111 -3.43 -18.32 -13.98
N GLY A 112 -3.07 -17.67 -12.89
CA GLY A 112 -1.69 -17.34 -12.56
C GLY A 112 -1.40 -15.86 -12.38
N PHE A 113 -2.28 -14.95 -12.81
CA PHE A 113 -2.19 -13.55 -12.39
C PHE A 113 -3.00 -13.31 -11.11
N TRP A 114 -2.46 -12.45 -10.25
CA TRP A 114 -3.08 -11.94 -9.03
C TRP A 114 -3.01 -10.39 -9.01
N PRO A 115 -3.78 -9.71 -9.89
CA PRO A 115 -3.94 -8.26 -9.85
C PRO A 115 -4.70 -7.76 -8.63
N ALA A 116 -4.17 -6.70 -8.03
CA ALA A 116 -4.69 -6.05 -6.86
C ALA A 116 -4.55 -4.52 -6.95
N VAL A 117 -5.57 -3.82 -6.49
CA VAL A 117 -5.51 -2.39 -6.16
C VAL A 117 -6.12 -2.28 -4.78
N PHE A 118 -5.31 -1.88 -3.81
CA PHE A 118 -5.70 -1.87 -2.42
C PHE A 118 -5.15 -0.66 -1.70
N THR A 119 -5.71 -0.42 -0.52
CA THR A 119 -5.21 0.56 0.41
C THR A 119 -4.76 -0.14 1.67
N LEU A 120 -3.72 0.36 2.32
CA LEU A 120 -3.23 -0.21 3.58
C LEU A 120 -2.78 0.93 4.48
N GLY A 121 -3.23 0.91 5.74
CA GLY A 121 -2.88 1.90 6.76
C GLY A 121 -1.39 2.24 6.78
N ASN A 122 -1.04 3.54 6.84
CA ASN A 122 0.34 4.02 6.63
C ASN A 122 1.38 3.53 7.67
N LEU A 123 0.94 2.80 8.69
CA LEU A 123 1.79 2.11 9.66
C LEU A 123 2.46 0.87 9.10
N GLY A 124 1.74 0.16 8.23
CA GLY A 124 2.28 -0.93 7.44
C GLY A 124 2.73 -0.42 6.09
N ARG A 125 3.74 -1.09 5.52
CA ARG A 125 4.14 -0.92 4.14
C ARG A 125 4.08 -2.27 3.45
N ALA A 126 3.23 -2.39 2.43
CA ALA A 126 3.14 -3.62 1.67
C ALA A 126 4.51 -3.98 1.08
N GLY A 127 4.88 -5.27 1.15
CA GLY A 127 6.19 -5.78 0.74
C GLY A 127 7.26 -5.71 1.83
N TYR A 128 6.92 -5.17 3.00
CA TYR A 128 7.78 -5.19 4.18
C TYR A 128 7.01 -5.84 5.34
N LEU A 129 6.93 -7.18 5.35
CA LEU A 129 6.01 -7.94 6.22
C LEU A 129 6.20 -7.66 7.73
N ARG A 130 7.41 -7.29 8.15
CA ARG A 130 7.67 -6.89 9.55
C ARG A 130 6.97 -5.59 9.95
N SER A 131 6.71 -4.70 9.00
CA SER A 131 5.96 -3.46 9.26
C SER A 131 4.47 -3.70 9.47
N THR A 132 3.94 -4.80 8.92
CA THR A 132 2.54 -5.21 9.08
C THR A 132 2.33 -6.20 10.23
N ASP A 133 3.41 -6.79 10.77
CA ASP A 133 3.35 -7.71 11.90
C ASP A 133 2.71 -7.06 13.14
N GLY A 134 1.75 -7.76 13.76
CA GLY A 134 1.02 -7.28 14.93
C GLY A 134 0.09 -6.08 14.70
N THR A 135 -0.14 -5.66 13.44
CA THR A 135 -1.12 -4.62 13.06
C THR A 135 -2.48 -5.18 12.63
N TRP A 136 -2.53 -6.49 12.39
CA TRP A 136 -3.74 -7.25 12.11
C TRP A 136 -4.46 -7.63 13.41
N PRO A 137 -5.78 -7.86 13.39
CA PRO A 137 -6.76 -7.62 12.31
C PRO A 137 -7.47 -6.28 12.32
N TRP A 138 -7.48 -5.53 13.43
CA TRP A 138 -8.43 -4.43 13.58
C TRP A 138 -7.74 -3.06 13.51
N SER A 139 -8.37 -2.11 12.83
CA SER A 139 -8.06 -0.69 12.97
C SER A 139 -9.15 -0.02 13.79
N TYR A 140 -8.79 0.45 14.98
CA TYR A 140 -9.74 1.04 15.91
C TYR A 140 -9.06 2.08 16.80
N ASP A 141 -9.84 3.08 17.22
CA ASP A 141 -9.41 4.19 18.07
C ASP A 141 -9.81 4.00 19.55
N THR A 142 -10.70 3.05 19.85
CA THR A 142 -11.16 2.73 21.21
C THR A 142 -10.61 1.40 21.73
N CYS A 143 -10.06 1.36 22.94
CA CYS A 143 -9.60 0.11 23.54
C CYS A 143 -10.69 -0.98 23.56
N ASP A 144 -10.48 -2.05 22.79
CA ASP A 144 -11.24 -3.30 22.89
C ASP A 144 -10.37 -4.36 23.58
N ALA A 145 -10.76 -4.75 24.79
CA ALA A 145 -10.07 -5.77 25.57
C ALA A 145 -10.11 -7.16 24.91
N ASN A 146 -11.10 -7.41 24.03
CA ASN A 146 -11.21 -8.66 23.29
C ASN A 146 -10.11 -8.78 22.22
N ALA A 147 -9.68 -7.66 21.63
CA ALA A 147 -8.62 -7.64 20.62
C ALA A 147 -7.20 -7.89 21.19
N LEU A 148 -7.04 -7.92 22.52
CA LEU A 148 -5.76 -8.15 23.20
C LEU A 148 -5.35 -9.61 23.28
N ARG A 149 -6.32 -10.52 23.28
CA ARG A 149 -6.08 -11.95 23.44
C ARG A 149 -6.28 -12.67 22.12
N GLN A 150 -5.51 -13.75 21.95
CA GLN A 150 -5.80 -14.74 20.93
C GLN A 150 -7.25 -15.21 21.09
N GLN A 151 -8.00 -15.20 19.99
CA GLN A 151 -9.38 -15.68 20.02
C GLN A 151 -9.39 -17.21 20.10
N PRO A 152 -10.33 -17.84 20.83
CA PRO A 152 -10.40 -19.30 20.97
C PRO A 152 -10.51 -20.09 19.65
N TRP A 153 -10.93 -19.43 18.57
CA TRP A 153 -11.12 -20.01 17.23
C TRP A 153 -10.03 -19.60 16.23
N SER A 154 -8.96 -18.94 16.67
CA SER A 154 -7.88 -18.46 15.81
C SER A 154 -6.52 -18.82 16.40
N ASP A 155 -5.61 -19.30 15.56
CA ASP A 155 -4.20 -19.53 15.92
C ASP A 155 -3.37 -18.23 15.95
N HIS A 156 -3.97 -17.09 15.60
CA HIS A 156 -3.30 -15.81 15.61
C HIS A 156 -3.30 -15.19 17.02
N ASN A 157 -2.13 -14.69 17.43
CA ASN A 157 -2.00 -13.87 18.62
C ASN A 157 -2.89 -12.62 18.53
N GLY A 158 -3.33 -12.11 19.69
CA GLY A 158 -4.01 -10.81 19.76
C GLY A 158 -3.17 -9.67 19.19
N GLN A 159 -3.82 -8.57 18.82
CA GLN A 159 -3.17 -7.47 18.13
C GLN A 159 -2.15 -6.78 19.05
N ARG A 160 -0.87 -6.78 18.62
CA ARG A 160 0.23 -6.20 19.37
C ARG A 160 0.12 -4.67 19.45
N TYR A 161 -0.27 -4.03 18.36
CA TYR A 161 -0.47 -2.58 18.28
C TYR A 161 -1.96 -2.22 18.48
N ASN A 162 -2.47 -2.43 19.68
CA ASN A 162 -3.87 -2.17 20.05
C ASN A 162 -4.08 -0.78 20.69
N ALA A 163 -5.34 -0.33 20.77
CA ALA A 163 -5.70 0.93 21.42
C ALA A 163 -5.74 0.90 22.96
N CYS A 164 -5.46 -0.24 23.60
CA CYS A 164 -5.55 -0.39 25.06
C CYS A 164 -4.27 0.00 25.82
N ASN A 165 -3.12 0.06 25.14
CA ASN A 165 -1.91 0.64 25.71
C ASN A 165 -1.78 2.10 25.23
N SER A 166 -1.90 3.04 26.16
CA SER A 166 -2.32 4.44 25.94
C SER A 166 -1.65 5.23 24.80
N THR A 167 -2.46 6.09 24.18
CA THR A 167 -2.24 7.09 23.09
C THR A 167 -2.21 6.62 21.64
N LYS A 168 -2.09 5.31 21.34
CA LYS A 168 -1.89 4.84 19.97
C LYS A 168 -2.61 3.53 19.65
N GLY A 169 -3.92 3.60 19.42
CA GLY A 169 -4.66 2.57 18.68
C GLY A 169 -4.25 2.57 17.21
N ARG A 170 -3.77 1.42 16.69
CA ARG A 170 -3.00 1.37 15.45
C ARG A 170 -3.12 0.03 14.73
N GLY A 171 -4.19 -0.13 13.97
CA GLY A 171 -4.24 -1.12 12.90
C GLY A 171 -3.66 -0.56 11.60
N ALA A 172 -3.19 -1.45 10.73
CA ALA A 172 -2.90 -1.14 9.33
C ALA A 172 -3.87 -1.96 8.49
N SER A 173 -5.16 -1.63 8.56
CA SER A 173 -6.16 -2.37 7.78
C SER A 173 -5.88 -2.22 6.30
N GLU A 174 -5.92 -3.37 5.61
CA GLU A 174 -5.99 -3.46 4.17
C GLU A 174 -7.46 -3.32 3.74
N ILE A 175 -7.70 -2.52 2.69
CA ILE A 175 -9.00 -2.39 2.05
C ILE A 175 -8.76 -2.52 0.55
N ASP A 176 -9.25 -3.60 -0.03
CA ASP A 176 -9.17 -3.88 -1.45
C ASP A 176 -10.22 -3.11 -2.23
N LEU A 177 -9.79 -2.33 -3.22
CA LEU A 177 -10.65 -1.85 -4.29
C LEU A 177 -10.91 -2.99 -5.30
N LEU A 178 -9.87 -3.78 -5.56
CA LEU A 178 -9.92 -4.99 -6.37
C LEU A 178 -8.83 -5.95 -5.91
N GLU A 179 -9.19 -7.22 -5.75
CA GLU A 179 -8.27 -8.34 -5.65
C GLU A 179 -8.86 -9.49 -6.45
N VAL A 180 -8.18 -9.92 -7.51
CA VAL A 180 -8.70 -10.92 -8.45
C VAL A 180 -7.65 -11.97 -8.72
N GLY A 181 -8.08 -13.22 -8.80
CA GLY A 181 -7.29 -14.32 -9.32
C GLY A 181 -8.20 -15.41 -9.87
N VAL A 182 -7.73 -16.13 -10.88
CA VAL A 182 -8.38 -17.35 -11.34
C VAL A 182 -7.71 -18.51 -10.60
N TRP A 183 -8.38 -19.01 -9.55
CA TRP A 183 -7.85 -20.09 -8.72
C TRP A 183 -8.01 -21.44 -9.41
N GLN A 184 -6.92 -21.94 -9.99
CA GLN A 184 -6.77 -23.34 -10.37
C GLN A 184 -5.64 -23.93 -9.52
N SER A 185 -5.90 -25.00 -8.76
CA SER A 185 -5.03 -25.50 -7.69
C SER A 185 -3.64 -25.98 -8.13
N SER A 186 -3.37 -26.04 -9.44
CA SER A 186 -2.12 -26.51 -10.03
C SER A 186 -1.29 -25.42 -10.72
N GLN A 187 -1.77 -24.17 -10.79
CA GLN A 187 -1.08 -23.09 -11.49
C GLN A 187 -0.36 -22.15 -10.50
N PRO A 188 0.91 -21.76 -10.76
CA PRO A 188 1.62 -20.75 -9.97
C PRO A 188 0.94 -19.38 -10.05
N GLN A 189 0.99 -18.60 -8.97
CA GLN A 189 0.38 -17.26 -8.87
C GLN A 189 1.44 -16.14 -8.90
N LEU A 190 1.13 -15.04 -9.59
CA LEU A 190 1.94 -13.83 -9.75
C LEU A 190 1.17 -12.60 -9.30
N SER A 191 1.63 -11.91 -8.26
CA SER A 191 0.98 -10.66 -7.85
C SER A 191 1.27 -9.52 -8.82
N THR A 192 0.30 -8.62 -8.99
CA THR A 192 0.47 -7.28 -9.55
C THR A 192 -0.31 -6.35 -8.64
N SER A 193 0.31 -5.34 -8.03
CA SER A 193 -0.38 -4.58 -6.99
C SER A 193 -0.14 -3.08 -7.02
N MET A 194 -1.19 -2.32 -6.71
CA MET A 194 -1.14 -0.89 -6.46
C MET A 194 -1.60 -0.61 -5.03
N HIS A 195 -0.75 0.06 -4.24
CA HIS A 195 -1.04 0.38 -2.84
C HIS A 195 -1.17 1.89 -2.62
N LEU A 196 -2.30 2.33 -2.06
CA LEU A 196 -2.56 3.70 -1.57
C LEU A 196 -2.64 3.74 -0.04
N ALA A 197 -1.98 4.70 0.61
CA ALA A 197 -1.97 4.78 2.09
C ALA A 197 -3.07 5.75 2.61
N PRO A 198 -3.80 5.43 3.69
CA PRO A 198 -4.66 6.37 4.41
C PRO A 198 -3.95 7.07 5.60
N VAL A 199 -4.39 8.28 6.00
CA VAL A 199 -3.79 9.09 7.10
C VAL A 199 -4.23 8.58 8.48
N LEU A 200 -3.41 8.91 9.49
CA LEU A 200 -3.77 9.00 10.90
C LEU A 200 -4.65 10.24 11.19
N PRO A 201 -5.66 10.15 12.09
CA PRO A 201 -6.51 11.29 12.42
C PRO A 201 -5.76 12.45 13.10
N LEU A 202 -6.27 13.67 12.88
CA LEU A 202 -5.83 14.92 13.53
C LEU A 202 -5.92 14.83 15.06
N GLY A 203 -4.85 15.22 15.76
CA GLY A 203 -4.83 15.31 17.24
C GLY A 203 -3.64 14.61 17.94
N LEU A 204 -2.76 13.92 17.21
CA LEU A 204 -1.59 13.26 17.79
C LEU A 204 -0.33 14.15 17.68
N HIS A 205 0.05 14.80 18.79
CA HIS A 205 1.29 15.58 18.90
C HIS A 205 2.44 14.75 19.45
N TRP A 206 3.64 14.91 18.89
CA TRP A 206 4.90 14.44 19.48
C TRP A 206 5.55 15.62 20.22
N LEU A 207 5.94 15.40 21.47
CA LEU A 207 6.91 16.25 22.17
C LEU A 207 8.19 15.43 22.33
N ASP A 208 9.32 15.96 21.88
CA ASP A 208 10.58 15.70 22.55
C ASP A 208 11.34 17.01 22.80
N ASN A 209 11.90 17.10 23.99
CA ASN A 209 13.04 17.98 24.24
C ASN A 209 14.26 17.17 23.79
N VAL A 210 15.06 17.77 22.91
CA VAL A 210 16.35 17.29 22.40
C VAL A 210 16.29 16.39 21.16
N GLY A 211 15.98 17.01 20.02
CA GLY A 211 16.89 16.94 18.86
C GLY A 211 16.57 15.96 17.73
N GLY A 212 15.49 16.21 16.99
CA GLY A 212 15.56 16.37 15.53
C GLY A 212 15.11 15.21 14.63
N VAL A 213 13.88 15.34 14.10
CA VAL A 213 13.54 15.08 12.68
C VAL A 213 12.49 16.12 12.27
N TYR A 214 12.80 16.92 11.25
CA TYR A 214 11.89 17.92 10.69
C TYR A 214 10.95 17.24 9.68
N PHE A 215 9.65 17.23 9.96
CA PHE A 215 8.63 17.05 8.94
C PHE A 215 8.07 18.44 8.60
N PRO A 216 7.81 18.78 7.33
CA PRO A 216 7.15 20.03 6.98
C PRO A 216 5.78 20.04 7.66
N THR A 217 5.64 20.87 8.68
CA THR A 217 4.37 21.09 9.35
C THR A 217 3.48 21.92 8.42
N TYR A 218 2.31 21.38 8.10
CA TYR A 218 1.19 22.14 7.53
C TYR A 218 0.63 23.09 8.60
N ALA A 219 1.45 24.02 9.06
CA ALA A 219 1.05 25.16 9.85
C ALA A 219 0.91 26.37 8.93
N ASP A 220 -0.01 26.27 7.96
CA ASP A 220 -0.52 27.46 7.28
C ASP A 220 -1.99 27.65 7.68
N PRO A 221 -2.30 28.62 8.55
CA PRO A 221 -3.67 28.96 8.92
C PRO A 221 -4.47 29.62 7.79
N THR A 222 -3.90 29.82 6.59
CA THR A 222 -4.64 30.29 5.41
C THR A 222 -5.39 29.19 4.66
N LEU A 223 -5.13 27.90 4.95
CA LEU A 223 -5.87 26.79 4.32
C LEU A 223 -7.36 26.69 4.71
N TYR A 224 -7.84 27.50 5.65
CA TYR A 224 -9.25 27.53 6.07
C TYR A 224 -9.99 28.83 5.72
N ARG A 225 -9.46 29.67 4.83
CA ARG A 225 -10.24 30.75 4.23
C ARG A 225 -9.92 30.88 2.76
N ILE A 226 -10.95 30.78 1.93
CA ILE A 226 -11.23 31.58 0.73
C ILE A 226 -12.58 31.03 0.21
N VAL A 227 -13.67 31.75 0.43
CA VAL A 227 -14.21 32.78 -0.47
C VAL A 227 -14.42 32.23 -1.88
N GLN A 228 -15.68 31.82 -2.09
CA GLN A 228 -16.35 31.66 -3.37
C GLN A 228 -16.07 32.85 -4.29
N ILE A 229 -15.60 32.61 -5.51
CA ILE A 229 -15.97 33.41 -6.68
C ILE A 229 -16.14 32.48 -7.90
N GLN A 230 -17.33 32.56 -8.49
CA GLN A 230 -17.75 31.92 -9.74
C GLN A 230 -17.05 32.50 -10.97
N GLY A 231 -17.00 31.70 -12.03
CA GLY A 231 -16.67 32.10 -13.41
C GLY A 231 -16.60 30.89 -14.31
#